data_AF-A0A9R0F066-F1
#
_entry.id   AF-A0A9R0F066-F1
#
_cell.length_a   1.000
_cell.length_b   1.000
_cell.length_c   1.000
_cell.angle_alpha   90.00
_cell.angle_beta   90.00
_cell.angle_gamma   90.00
#
_symmetry.space_group_name_H-M   'P 1'
#
loop_
_entity.id
_entity.type
_entity.pdbx_description
1 polymer ?
#
loop_
_entity_poly.entity_id
_entity_poly.type
_entity_poly.pdbx_seq_one_letter_code
_entity_poly.pdbx_strand_id
1 'polypeptide(L)'
;MGVSIDRTFVFLSFLRLVLCDLNLEEDEPCVTDGHNGTCVGIFRCPSASLSYLYANAGYVKSPDKIYDYPDLPDICSFKNEEPVVCCTECAMSKAEPYRHTSIGPLGIPKNNKGPLAWSKCLDYLKVLPYPCRGHGNFRVRKIWEEDRKCHAYQLELALAIGGREAERWEFPHMALLGYGDNEQSAQWLCGGTVISERFILTAAHCIFTRDLGNVSYAALGLLKRTDPKELWNIHKIKRIIPHPEYNPPSKYHDIALLETETEINFGKNLLPACLDTGMNKKWSAEASGWGQLGHKKDLADTLQVVTLRKFEETECATLFPQHRHLKHGYDHEKQSCYGSHSKILDTCQGDSGGPLQTNQFKCQYTVVGVTSFGKDCGILGSAGMYTRVSYYVPWIEGIVWPEETEERMKKDNLWLDKWLNSTSQ
;
A
#
# COMPACT_ATOMS: atom_id res chain seq x y z
N MET A 1 29.23 37.27 14.26
CA MET A 1 28.00 38.01 14.63
C MET A 1 26.93 36.97 14.89
N GLY A 2 26.62 36.75 16.16
CA GLY A 2 25.70 35.71 16.60
C GLY A 2 24.25 36.13 16.34
N VAL A 3 23.42 35.16 15.94
CA VAL A 3 21.98 35.29 16.02
C VAL A 3 21.54 34.41 17.19
N SER A 4 20.95 35.08 18.17
CA SER A 4 20.47 34.56 19.44
C SER A 4 19.34 33.55 19.23
N ILE A 5 19.45 32.41 19.92
CA ILE A 5 18.34 31.48 20.16
C ILE A 5 17.54 32.10 21.30
N ASP A 6 16.36 32.66 21.02
CA ASP A 6 15.43 33.06 22.06
C ASP A 6 14.46 31.92 22.37
N ARG A 7 14.77 31.21 23.46
CA ARG A 7 13.85 30.33 24.18
C ARG A 7 12.92 31.21 25.00
N THR A 8 11.77 31.57 24.44
CA THR A 8 10.66 32.08 25.25
C THR A 8 9.44 31.20 25.04
N PHE A 9 9.19 30.36 26.05
CA PHE A 9 7.90 29.80 26.41
C PHE A 9 6.80 30.85 26.23
N VAL A 10 5.91 30.67 25.25
CA VAL A 10 4.61 31.38 25.22
C VAL A 10 3.56 30.36 25.64
N PHE A 11 3.56 30.05 26.93
CA PHE A 11 2.38 29.57 27.62
C PHE A 11 1.67 30.80 28.19
N LEU A 12 0.35 30.83 28.01
CA LEU A 12 -0.65 31.70 28.62
C LEU A 12 -1.10 32.93 27.83
N SER A 13 -2.39 32.87 27.50
CA SER A 13 -3.32 33.99 27.38
C SER A 13 -3.46 34.65 26.01
N PHE A 14 -3.80 33.85 24.99
CA PHE A 14 -4.63 34.35 23.88
C PHE A 14 -6.07 33.85 24.05
N LEU A 15 -6.93 34.80 24.42
CA LEU A 15 -8.38 34.85 24.21
C LEU A 15 -9.17 33.52 24.22
N ARG A 16 -9.85 33.33 25.34
CA ARG A 16 -11.05 32.52 25.54
C ARG A 16 -12.27 33.09 24.79
N LEU A 17 -12.13 33.40 23.50
CA LEU A 17 -13.17 34.03 22.67
C LEU A 17 -12.95 33.68 21.18
N VAL A 18 -13.23 32.43 20.83
CA VAL A 18 -13.84 32.10 19.53
C VAL A 18 -15.07 31.26 19.86
N LEU A 19 -16.23 31.84 19.58
CA LEU A 19 -17.54 31.21 19.68
C LEU A 19 -17.62 29.98 18.77
N CYS A 20 -17.96 28.82 19.34
CA CYS A 20 -19.02 27.91 18.90
C CYS A 20 -19.00 26.69 19.83
N ASP A 21 -19.46 26.83 21.07
CA ASP A 21 -19.92 25.68 21.87
C ASP A 21 -21.45 25.70 21.75
N LEU A 22 -22.04 24.73 21.04
CA LEU A 22 -23.50 24.58 20.99
C LEU A 22 -24.10 24.20 22.36
N ASN A 23 -23.25 23.94 23.38
CA ASN A 23 -23.60 23.41 24.70
C ASN A 23 -24.45 22.14 24.61
N LEU A 24 -24.08 21.26 23.67
CA LEU A 24 -24.73 19.98 23.44
C LEU A 24 -23.81 18.84 23.91
N GLU A 25 -24.39 17.86 24.60
CA GLU A 25 -23.69 16.66 25.06
C GLU A 25 -23.48 15.65 23.91
N GLU A 26 -22.64 14.64 24.16
CA GLU A 26 -22.42 13.56 23.21
C GLU A 26 -23.73 12.79 22.95
N ASP A 27 -23.93 12.41 21.69
CA ASP A 27 -25.12 11.77 21.14
C ASP A 27 -26.38 12.66 21.07
N GLU A 28 -26.30 13.96 21.41
CA GLU A 28 -27.40 14.92 21.20
C GLU A 28 -27.55 15.37 19.73
N PRO A 29 -28.79 15.68 19.28
CA PRO A 29 -29.03 16.18 17.93
C PRO A 29 -28.50 17.61 17.77
N CYS A 30 -27.90 17.89 16.61
CA CYS A 30 -27.35 19.20 16.29
C CYS A 30 -27.67 19.58 14.84
N VAL A 31 -27.46 20.85 14.49
CA VAL A 31 -27.62 21.36 13.13
C VAL A 31 -26.38 22.17 12.77
N THR A 32 -25.75 21.84 11.65
CA THR A 32 -24.58 22.55 11.12
C THR A 32 -24.74 22.70 9.61
N ASP A 33 -24.43 23.88 9.07
CA ASP A 33 -24.62 24.24 7.66
C ASP A 33 -26.00 23.91 7.08
N GLY A 34 -27.06 24.01 7.89
CA GLY A 34 -28.44 23.71 7.48
C GLY A 34 -28.78 22.21 7.40
N HIS A 35 -27.89 21.33 7.86
CA HIS A 35 -28.09 19.88 7.87
C HIS A 35 -28.16 19.34 9.30
N ASN A 36 -29.09 18.40 9.53
CA ASN A 36 -29.21 17.71 10.82
C ASN A 36 -28.05 16.73 11.02
N GLY A 37 -27.48 16.73 12.21
CA GLY A 37 -26.39 15.84 12.62
C GLY A 37 -26.53 15.39 14.06
N THR A 38 -25.48 14.75 14.56
CA THR A 38 -25.38 14.28 15.94
C THR A 38 -24.02 14.67 16.51
N CYS A 39 -24.01 15.18 17.74
CA CYS A 39 -22.80 15.52 18.48
C CYS A 39 -22.04 14.25 18.84
N VAL A 40 -20.81 14.09 18.34
CA VAL A 40 -19.97 12.92 18.66
C VAL A 40 -18.52 13.32 18.84
N GLY A 41 -17.77 12.51 19.60
CA GLY A 41 -16.32 12.68 19.69
C GLY A 41 -15.68 12.74 18.29
N ILE A 42 -14.72 13.65 18.09
CA ILE A 42 -14.19 13.98 16.76
C ILE A 42 -13.69 12.76 15.95
N PHE A 43 -13.14 11.75 16.63
CA PHE A 43 -12.63 10.51 15.99
C PHE A 43 -13.72 9.52 15.56
N ARG A 44 -14.98 9.76 15.93
CA ARG A 44 -16.16 9.02 15.44
C ARG A 44 -16.75 9.62 14.16
N CYS A 45 -16.29 10.82 13.77
CA CYS A 45 -16.71 11.54 12.56
C CYS A 45 -15.56 11.59 11.53
N PRO A 46 -15.56 10.73 10.49
CA PRO A 46 -14.41 10.54 9.58
C PRO A 46 -13.82 11.80 8.92
N SER A 47 -14.65 12.67 8.34
CA SER A 47 -14.16 13.89 7.68
C SER A 47 -13.62 14.89 8.70
N ALA A 48 -14.30 15.08 9.83
CA ALA A 48 -13.84 15.94 10.91
C ALA A 48 -12.52 15.44 11.52
N SER A 49 -12.39 14.11 11.69
CA SER A 49 -11.15 13.45 12.12
C SER A 49 -9.99 13.81 11.21
N LEU A 50 -10.18 13.67 9.89
CA LEU A 50 -9.12 13.97 8.93
C LEU A 50 -8.80 15.47 8.93
N SER A 51 -9.80 16.35 8.83
CA SER A 51 -9.57 17.80 8.87
C SER A 51 -8.81 18.26 10.11
N TYR A 52 -9.17 17.72 11.29
CA TYR A 52 -8.46 17.97 12.56
C TYR A 52 -7.01 17.50 12.51
N LEU A 53 -6.79 16.28 12.04
CA LEU A 53 -5.44 15.70 11.93
C LEU A 53 -4.55 16.49 10.96
N TYR A 54 -5.08 16.91 9.80
CA TYR A 54 -4.34 17.73 8.83
C TYR A 54 -4.03 19.13 9.37
N ALA A 55 -5.00 19.78 10.03
CA ALA A 55 -4.80 21.08 10.65
C ALA A 55 -3.71 21.02 11.75
N ASN A 56 -3.77 20.02 12.63
CA ASN A 56 -2.78 19.83 13.70
C ASN A 56 -1.37 19.53 13.20
N ALA A 57 -1.24 18.91 12.02
CA ALA A 57 0.05 18.68 11.39
C ALA A 57 0.58 19.88 10.60
N GLY A 58 -0.13 21.02 10.62
CA GLY A 58 0.31 22.27 10.00
C GLY A 58 0.00 22.38 8.50
N TYR A 59 -0.85 21.50 7.93
CA TYR A 59 -1.30 21.63 6.55
C TYR A 59 -2.34 22.74 6.43
N VAL A 60 -2.06 23.74 5.62
CA VAL A 60 -2.98 24.85 5.35
C VAL A 60 -3.74 24.58 4.04
N LYS A 61 -5.06 24.80 4.03
CA LYS A 61 -5.86 24.78 2.80
C LYS A 61 -5.29 25.77 1.80
N SER A 62 -4.92 25.29 0.61
CA SER A 62 -4.32 26.13 -0.44
C SER A 62 -5.32 26.41 -1.57
N PRO A 63 -5.39 27.64 -2.11
CA PRO A 63 -6.14 27.97 -3.33
C PRO A 63 -5.79 27.10 -4.53
N ASP A 64 -4.55 26.57 -4.56
CA ASP A 64 -4.03 25.71 -5.62
C ASP A 64 -4.52 24.25 -5.50
N LYS A 65 -5.40 23.94 -4.54
CA LYS A 65 -6.05 22.63 -4.30
C LYS A 65 -5.10 21.45 -4.07
N ILE A 66 -3.89 21.72 -3.57
CA ILE A 66 -2.92 20.67 -3.22
C ILE A 66 -3.41 19.85 -2.01
N TYR A 67 -4.02 20.52 -1.03
CA TYR A 67 -4.73 19.89 0.09
C TYR A 67 -6.10 20.55 0.21
N ASP A 68 -7.14 19.79 -0.14
CA ASP A 68 -8.54 20.21 -0.14
C ASP A 68 -9.32 19.26 0.76
N TYR A 69 -9.54 19.68 2.00
CA TYR A 69 -10.28 18.95 3.02
C TYR A 69 -11.41 19.84 3.58
N PRO A 70 -12.55 19.27 4.04
CA PRO A 70 -13.69 20.05 4.53
C PRO A 70 -13.34 20.95 5.71
N ASP A 71 -14.08 22.03 5.92
CA ASP A 71 -14.00 22.79 7.17
C ASP A 71 -14.40 21.91 8.36
N LEU A 72 -13.83 22.23 9.52
CA LEU A 72 -14.23 21.56 10.75
C LEU A 72 -15.69 21.92 11.04
N PRO A 73 -16.56 20.92 11.32
CA PRO A 73 -17.94 21.19 11.70
C PRO A 73 -18.02 21.92 13.04
N ASP A 74 -19.20 22.47 13.33
CA ASP A 74 -19.46 23.17 14.59
C ASP A 74 -19.15 22.29 15.80
N ILE A 75 -18.50 22.88 16.80
CA ILE A 75 -18.17 22.20 18.05
C ILE A 75 -19.42 22.21 18.94
N CYS A 76 -19.83 21.04 19.39
CA CYS A 76 -20.95 20.87 20.31
C CYS A 76 -20.54 21.19 21.75
N SER A 77 -19.42 20.60 22.18
CA SER A 77 -18.84 20.70 23.51
C SER A 77 -17.42 20.12 23.51
N PHE A 78 -16.79 20.07 24.69
CA PHE A 78 -15.50 19.40 24.89
C PHE A 78 -15.63 18.31 25.97
N LYS A 79 -15.01 17.17 25.72
CA LYS A 79 -14.94 16.03 26.66
C LYS A 79 -13.48 15.63 26.83
N ASN A 80 -12.94 15.75 28.04
CA ASN A 80 -11.52 15.46 28.33
C ASN A 80 -10.54 16.21 27.39
N GLU A 81 -10.80 17.50 27.14
CA GLU A 81 -10.02 18.35 26.22
C GLU A 81 -10.10 17.94 24.73
N GLU A 82 -10.87 16.90 24.38
CA GLU A 82 -11.19 16.54 23.00
C GLU A 82 -12.50 17.19 22.54
N PRO A 83 -12.56 17.71 21.30
CA PRO A 83 -13.79 18.30 20.77
C PRO A 83 -14.85 17.23 20.47
N VAL A 84 -16.07 17.51 20.89
CA VAL A 84 -17.30 16.85 20.44
C VAL A 84 -17.86 17.72 19.32
N VAL A 85 -18.09 17.15 18.14
CA VAL A 85 -18.45 17.91 16.94
C VAL A 85 -19.79 17.48 16.35
N CYS A 86 -20.47 18.39 15.67
CA CYS A 86 -21.73 18.09 15.00
C CYS A 86 -21.49 17.28 13.71
N CYS A 87 -21.66 15.96 13.77
CA CYS A 87 -21.39 15.08 12.63
C CYS A 87 -22.64 14.84 11.77
N THR A 88 -22.52 15.07 10.46
CA THR A 88 -23.61 14.91 9.48
C THR A 88 -23.37 13.76 8.50
N GLU A 89 -22.47 12.83 8.83
CA GLU A 89 -22.02 11.76 7.93
C GLU A 89 -22.86 10.48 8.02
N CYS A 90 -23.05 9.83 6.87
CA CYS A 90 -23.81 8.57 6.80
C CYS A 90 -23.14 7.39 7.53
N ALA A 91 -21.80 7.42 7.61
CA ALA A 91 -20.98 6.33 8.13
C ALA A 91 -20.29 6.73 9.45
N MET A 92 -21.07 7.20 10.43
CA MET A 92 -20.57 7.44 11.79
C MET A 92 -20.00 6.15 12.35
N SER A 93 -18.72 6.17 12.70
CA SER A 93 -18.04 4.95 13.14
C SER A 93 -18.17 4.80 14.65
N LYS A 94 -18.64 3.63 15.09
CA LYS A 94 -18.56 3.24 16.52
C LYS A 94 -17.13 2.98 16.96
N ALA A 95 -16.30 2.48 16.05
CA ALA A 95 -14.87 2.30 16.27
C ALA A 95 -14.15 3.59 15.86
N GLU A 96 -13.32 4.18 16.70
CA GLU A 96 -12.65 5.46 16.42
C GLU A 96 -11.43 5.23 15.50
N PRO A 97 -11.60 5.18 14.16
CA PRO A 97 -10.63 4.55 13.27
C PRO A 97 -9.37 5.39 13.12
N TYR A 98 -9.46 6.68 13.45
CA TYR A 98 -8.40 7.67 13.28
C TYR A 98 -7.81 8.12 14.61
N ARG A 99 -8.25 7.57 15.76
CA ARG A 99 -7.76 8.00 17.09
C ARG A 99 -6.25 7.84 17.25
N HIS A 100 -5.69 6.82 16.61
CA HIS A 100 -4.25 6.58 16.64
C HIS A 100 -3.54 7.07 15.38
N THR A 101 -4.21 7.90 14.57
CA THR A 101 -3.66 8.38 13.31
C THR A 101 -2.91 9.69 13.51
N SER A 102 -1.73 9.84 12.90
CA SER A 102 -1.02 11.11 12.76
C SER A 102 -0.87 11.47 11.29
N ILE A 103 -0.77 12.75 10.95
CA ILE A 103 -0.44 13.14 9.57
C ILE A 103 1.07 13.33 9.48
N GLY A 104 1.70 12.56 8.58
CA GLY A 104 3.12 12.68 8.33
C GLY A 104 3.48 13.95 7.52
N PRO A 105 4.78 14.26 7.35
CA PRO A 105 5.28 15.48 6.67
C PRO A 105 4.90 15.62 5.18
N LEU A 106 4.22 14.63 4.60
CA LEU A 106 3.69 14.66 3.23
C LEU A 106 2.15 14.68 3.17
N GLY A 107 1.47 14.91 4.30
CA GLY A 107 0.02 14.99 4.34
C GLY A 107 -0.62 13.61 4.30
N ILE A 108 0.05 12.58 4.82
CA ILE A 108 -0.43 11.19 4.75
C ILE A 108 -0.84 10.71 6.15
N PRO A 109 -2.09 10.21 6.32
CA PRO A 109 -2.52 9.60 7.57
C PRO A 109 -1.74 8.32 7.89
N LYS A 110 -1.15 8.26 9.08
CA LYS A 110 -0.39 7.14 9.64
C LYS A 110 -1.11 6.59 10.87
N ASN A 111 -1.66 5.39 10.80
CA ASN A 111 -2.13 4.71 12.02
C ASN A 111 -0.92 4.23 12.84
N ASN A 112 -0.72 4.81 14.02
CA ASN A 112 0.41 4.53 14.91
C ASN A 112 0.30 3.19 15.64
N LYS A 113 -0.84 2.48 15.53
CA LYS A 113 -1.02 1.09 15.95
C LYS A 113 -1.12 0.11 14.77
N GLY A 114 -0.92 0.57 13.53
CA GLY A 114 -1.02 -0.26 12.34
C GLY A 114 0.24 -1.11 12.06
N PRO A 115 0.17 -2.07 11.13
CA PRO A 115 1.30 -2.92 10.72
C PRO A 115 2.59 -2.15 10.42
N LEU A 116 3.74 -2.75 10.74
CA LEU A 116 5.06 -2.12 10.63
C LEU A 116 5.41 -1.77 9.18
N ALA A 117 4.99 -2.60 8.21
CA ALA A 117 5.17 -2.39 6.79
C ALA A 117 4.60 -1.04 6.33
N TRP A 118 3.45 -0.63 6.88
CA TRP A 118 2.87 0.69 6.59
C TRP A 118 3.71 1.82 7.19
N SER A 119 4.21 1.66 8.41
CA SER A 119 5.12 2.64 9.00
C SER A 119 6.39 2.81 8.17
N LYS A 120 7.02 1.69 7.77
CA LYS A 120 8.25 1.67 6.99
C LYS A 120 8.07 2.29 5.61
N CYS A 121 6.96 1.98 4.94
CA CYS A 121 6.50 2.67 3.72
C CYS A 121 6.54 4.20 3.86
N LEU A 122 6.00 4.75 4.95
CA LEU A 122 6.01 6.18 5.22
C LEU A 122 7.39 6.73 5.58
N ASP A 123 8.23 5.93 6.25
CA ASP A 123 9.60 6.34 6.56
C ASP A 123 10.44 6.49 5.28
N TYR A 124 10.26 5.58 4.30
CA TYR A 124 10.84 5.73 2.97
C TYR A 124 10.36 6.99 2.24
N LEU A 125 9.08 7.34 2.36
CA LEU A 125 8.55 8.56 1.76
C LEU A 125 9.19 9.85 2.32
N LYS A 126 9.47 9.89 3.62
CA LYS A 126 10.04 11.09 4.27
C LYS A 126 11.44 11.44 3.79
N VAL A 127 12.21 10.44 3.36
CA VAL A 127 13.62 10.60 2.97
C VAL A 127 13.81 10.67 1.46
N LEU A 128 12.73 10.77 0.69
CA LEU A 128 12.80 10.88 -0.76
C LEU A 128 13.64 12.11 -1.17
N PRO A 129 14.67 11.94 -2.03
CA PRO A 129 15.55 13.05 -2.42
C PRO A 129 14.88 14.05 -3.39
N TYR A 130 13.60 13.88 -3.70
CA TYR A 130 12.82 14.72 -4.61
C TYR A 130 11.32 14.59 -4.31
N PRO A 131 10.52 15.64 -4.58
CA PRO A 131 9.08 15.54 -4.56
C PRO A 131 8.61 14.56 -5.65
N CYS A 132 7.59 13.78 -5.32
CA CYS A 132 6.93 12.84 -6.23
C CYS A 132 6.59 13.49 -7.58
N ARG A 133 6.87 12.79 -8.69
CA ARG A 133 6.53 13.30 -10.03
C ARG A 133 5.01 13.38 -10.18
N GLY A 134 4.53 14.58 -10.49
CA GLY A 134 3.12 14.90 -10.62
C GLY A 134 2.51 15.36 -9.30
N HIS A 135 1.92 16.55 -9.30
CA HIS A 135 1.08 17.02 -8.20
C HIS A 135 -0.03 15.99 -7.96
N GLY A 136 -0.02 15.30 -6.83
CA GLY A 136 -1.11 14.40 -6.44
C GLY A 136 -2.38 15.23 -6.32
N ASN A 137 -3.39 14.97 -7.14
CA ASN A 137 -4.72 15.48 -6.85
C ASN A 137 -5.34 14.49 -5.87
N PHE A 138 -5.12 14.71 -4.57
CA PHE A 138 -5.90 14.10 -3.51
C PHE A 138 -7.12 14.99 -3.28
N ARG A 139 -8.31 14.53 -3.61
CA ARG A 139 -9.56 15.24 -3.28
C ARG A 139 -10.39 14.37 -2.34
N VAL A 140 -10.65 14.90 -1.15
CA VAL A 140 -11.71 14.39 -0.27
C VAL A 140 -12.93 15.24 -0.56
N ARG A 141 -13.94 14.64 -1.18
CA ARG A 141 -15.22 15.32 -1.41
C ARG A 141 -16.23 14.85 -0.39
N LYS A 142 -16.89 15.81 0.26
CA LYS A 142 -18.13 15.60 0.99
C LYS A 142 -19.28 15.69 -0.03
N ILE A 143 -20.07 14.64 -0.17
CA ILE A 143 -21.15 14.53 -1.15
C ILE A 143 -22.45 14.31 -0.38
N TRP A 144 -23.45 15.15 -0.61
CA TRP A 144 -24.77 14.98 -0.01
C TRP A 144 -25.53 13.81 -0.69
N GLU A 145 -25.95 12.82 0.08
CA GLU A 145 -26.84 11.74 -0.38
C GLU A 145 -28.30 12.08 -0.03
N GLU A 146 -29.06 12.50 -1.04
CA GLU A 146 -30.45 12.96 -0.85
C GLU A 146 -31.35 11.86 -0.25
N ASP A 147 -31.18 10.61 -0.69
CA ASP A 147 -31.96 9.45 -0.22
C ASP A 147 -31.76 9.17 1.27
N ARG A 148 -30.56 9.45 1.80
CA ARG A 148 -30.19 9.18 3.20
C ARG A 148 -30.16 10.43 4.07
N LYS A 149 -30.28 11.62 3.46
CA LYS A 149 -30.20 12.93 4.11
C LYS A 149 -28.95 13.08 4.99
N CYS A 150 -27.81 12.64 4.46
CA CYS A 150 -26.51 12.70 5.12
C CYS A 150 -25.38 12.88 4.10
N HIS A 151 -24.18 13.20 4.58
CA HIS A 151 -23.01 13.32 3.73
C HIS A 151 -22.22 12.00 3.64
N ALA A 152 -21.92 11.58 2.41
CA ALA A 152 -20.93 10.57 2.10
C ALA A 152 -19.57 11.23 1.81
N TYR A 153 -18.47 10.48 1.97
CA TYR A 153 -17.14 10.94 1.60
C TYR A 153 -16.58 10.12 0.44
N GLN A 154 -15.98 10.81 -0.55
CA GLN A 154 -15.34 10.17 -1.70
C GLN A 154 -13.89 10.63 -1.83
N LEU A 155 -13.00 9.67 -1.98
CA LEU A 155 -11.59 9.90 -2.28
C LEU A 155 -11.33 9.67 -3.77
N GLU A 156 -11.00 10.72 -4.52
CA GLU A 156 -10.71 10.62 -5.96
C GLU A 156 -9.20 10.55 -6.21
N LEU A 157 -8.75 9.50 -6.93
CA LEU A 157 -7.39 9.35 -7.47
C LEU A 157 -7.50 8.93 -8.95
N ALA A 158 -6.87 9.67 -9.87
CA ALA A 158 -6.95 9.39 -11.31
C ALA A 158 -6.12 8.15 -11.68
N LEU A 159 -6.72 7.24 -12.45
CA LEU A 159 -6.08 6.04 -13.03
C LEU A 159 -6.21 6.09 -14.56
N ALA A 160 -5.15 5.70 -15.27
CA ALA A 160 -5.18 5.50 -16.72
C ALA A 160 -5.79 4.13 -17.06
N ILE A 161 -6.39 3.99 -18.25
CA ILE A 161 -7.03 2.74 -18.71
C ILE A 161 -6.35 2.30 -20.01
N GLY A 162 -5.71 1.13 -19.99
CA GLY A 162 -5.15 0.48 -21.18
C GLY A 162 -3.78 -0.16 -20.91
N GLY A 163 -3.42 -1.16 -21.71
CA GLY A 163 -2.05 -1.66 -21.74
C GLY A 163 -1.15 -0.63 -22.42
N ARG A 164 -0.01 -0.29 -21.80
CA ARG A 164 0.95 0.68 -22.35
C ARG A 164 2.38 0.37 -21.91
N GLU A 165 3.33 0.92 -22.65
CA GLU A 165 4.70 1.01 -22.18
C GLU A 165 4.78 1.91 -20.93
N ALA A 166 5.58 1.49 -19.96
CA ALA A 166 5.91 2.30 -18.81
C ALA A 166 6.82 3.47 -19.22
N GLU A 167 6.69 4.59 -18.53
CA GLU A 167 7.66 5.67 -18.62
C GLU A 167 8.91 5.34 -17.79
N ARG A 168 10.06 5.91 -18.18
CA ARG A 168 11.28 5.73 -17.41
C ARG A 168 11.08 6.27 -15.99
N TRP A 169 11.43 5.44 -15.00
CA TRP A 169 11.29 5.72 -13.56
C TRP A 169 9.87 5.67 -13.02
N GLU A 170 8.90 5.20 -13.81
CA GLU A 170 7.51 5.12 -13.37
C GLU A 170 7.28 4.06 -12.30
N PHE A 171 7.94 2.90 -12.40
CA PHE A 171 7.85 1.80 -11.42
C PHE A 171 9.24 1.52 -10.83
N PRO A 172 9.74 2.41 -9.96
CA PRO A 172 11.13 2.37 -9.48
C PRO A 172 11.42 1.18 -8.56
N HIS A 173 10.39 0.47 -8.10
CA HIS A 173 10.49 -0.74 -7.28
C HIS A 173 10.60 -2.03 -8.11
N MET A 174 10.47 -1.97 -9.44
CA MET A 174 10.55 -3.16 -10.28
C MET A 174 11.93 -3.80 -10.22
N ALA A 175 11.93 -5.12 -10.00
CA ALA A 175 13.11 -5.96 -10.10
C ALA A 175 12.95 -6.96 -11.24
N LEU A 176 14.04 -7.20 -11.97
CA LEU A 176 14.15 -8.27 -12.94
C LEU A 176 15.11 -9.34 -12.39
N LEU A 177 14.66 -10.58 -12.31
CA LEU A 177 15.37 -11.68 -11.64
C LEU A 177 16.16 -12.54 -12.63
N GLY A 178 17.45 -12.74 -12.31
CA GLY A 178 18.43 -13.41 -13.14
C GLY A 178 18.91 -14.75 -12.56
N TYR A 179 19.09 -15.74 -13.42
CA TYR A 179 19.50 -17.10 -13.09
C TYR A 179 20.79 -17.49 -13.81
N GLY A 180 21.60 -18.34 -13.17
CA GLY A 180 22.89 -18.81 -13.66
C GLY A 180 24.07 -18.35 -12.81
N ASP A 181 25.25 -18.88 -13.12
CA ASP A 181 26.47 -18.68 -12.31
C ASP A 181 27.23 -17.39 -12.66
N ASN A 182 26.95 -16.82 -13.84
CA ASN A 182 27.63 -15.64 -14.36
C ASN A 182 26.60 -14.57 -14.75
N GLU A 183 26.81 -13.35 -14.27
CA GLU A 183 25.94 -12.18 -14.50
C GLU A 183 25.78 -11.82 -15.99
N GLN A 184 26.86 -11.89 -16.77
CA GLN A 184 26.85 -11.53 -18.19
C GLN A 184 26.04 -12.52 -19.03
N SER A 185 26.00 -13.79 -18.64
CA SER A 185 25.21 -14.83 -19.30
C SER A 185 23.90 -15.15 -18.56
N ALA A 186 23.56 -14.38 -17.52
CA ALA A 186 22.40 -14.64 -16.71
C ALA A 186 21.12 -14.55 -17.54
N GLN A 187 20.23 -15.52 -17.36
CA GLN A 187 18.92 -15.53 -17.98
C GLN A 187 17.94 -14.78 -17.09
N TRP A 188 17.24 -13.79 -17.63
CA TRP A 188 16.35 -12.93 -16.85
C TRP A 188 14.90 -13.32 -17.11
N LEU A 189 14.26 -14.02 -16.16
CA LEU A 189 13.02 -14.78 -16.44
C LEU A 189 11.85 -14.48 -15.49
N CYS A 190 12.07 -13.85 -14.33
CA CYS A 190 11.00 -13.46 -13.42
C CYS A 190 11.09 -11.98 -13.05
N GLY A 191 9.98 -11.44 -12.56
CA GLY A 191 9.90 -10.16 -11.90
C GLY A 191 10.05 -10.28 -10.37
N GLY A 192 10.23 -9.13 -9.74
CA GLY A 192 10.17 -8.96 -8.31
C GLY A 192 9.86 -7.50 -7.96
N THR A 193 9.71 -7.23 -6.67
CA THR A 193 9.42 -5.91 -6.14
C THR A 193 10.37 -5.57 -5.01
N VAL A 194 11.12 -4.49 -5.11
CA VAL A 194 11.91 -3.95 -4.00
C VAL A 194 10.96 -3.47 -2.91
N ILE A 195 11.16 -3.94 -1.68
CA ILE A 195 10.30 -3.59 -0.52
C ILE A 195 11.10 -3.00 0.65
N SER A 196 12.42 -3.14 0.64
CA SER A 196 13.34 -2.50 1.58
C SER A 196 14.75 -2.40 0.98
N GLU A 197 15.68 -1.85 1.75
CA GLU A 197 17.09 -1.66 1.39
C GLU A 197 17.82 -2.97 1.08
N ARG A 198 17.27 -4.12 1.46
CA ARG A 198 17.89 -5.43 1.19
C ARG A 198 16.95 -6.49 0.69
N PHE A 199 15.64 -6.23 0.66
CA PHE A 199 14.67 -7.27 0.36
C PHE A 199 13.85 -6.98 -0.90
N ILE A 200 13.74 -8.04 -1.70
CA ILE A 200 12.90 -8.11 -2.89
C ILE A 200 11.82 -9.16 -2.65
N LEU A 201 10.57 -8.78 -2.85
CA LEU A 201 9.41 -9.66 -2.84
C LEU A 201 9.21 -10.28 -4.23
N THR A 202 8.99 -11.58 -4.30
CA THR A 202 8.69 -12.29 -5.56
C THR A 202 7.80 -13.52 -5.30
N ALA A 203 7.46 -14.26 -6.35
CA ALA A 203 6.77 -15.53 -6.24
C ALA A 203 7.75 -16.64 -5.85
N ALA A 204 7.32 -17.61 -5.04
CA ALA A 204 8.18 -18.70 -4.62
C ALA A 204 8.59 -19.61 -5.78
N HIS A 205 7.77 -19.76 -6.81
CA HIS A 205 8.15 -20.52 -8.00
C HIS A 205 9.27 -19.86 -8.83
N CYS A 206 9.60 -18.59 -8.58
CA CYS A 206 10.72 -17.89 -9.21
C CYS A 206 12.06 -18.10 -8.49
N ILE A 207 12.12 -18.85 -7.38
CA ILE A 207 13.38 -19.02 -6.65
C ILE A 207 14.32 -20.07 -7.29
N PHE A 208 13.77 -20.96 -8.11
CA PHE A 208 14.50 -22.07 -8.71
C PHE A 208 13.91 -22.47 -10.06
N THR A 209 14.79 -22.77 -11.02
CA THR A 209 14.44 -23.40 -12.30
C THR A 209 15.24 -24.68 -12.47
N ARG A 210 14.67 -25.68 -13.15
CA ARG A 210 15.35 -26.97 -13.37
C ARG A 210 16.62 -26.84 -14.20
N ASP A 211 16.62 -25.96 -15.19
CA ASP A 211 17.69 -25.85 -16.18
C ASP A 211 18.79 -24.86 -15.76
N LEU A 212 18.46 -23.85 -14.94
CA LEU A 212 19.39 -22.75 -14.59
C LEU A 212 19.71 -22.67 -13.09
N GLY A 213 19.06 -23.50 -12.26
CA GLY A 213 19.28 -23.52 -10.82
C GLY A 213 18.55 -22.40 -10.08
N ASN A 214 19.11 -21.99 -8.94
CA ASN A 214 18.57 -20.95 -8.08
C ASN A 214 18.62 -19.57 -8.75
N VAL A 215 17.75 -18.66 -8.32
CA VAL A 215 17.89 -17.23 -8.62
C VAL A 215 19.19 -16.71 -8.01
N SER A 216 19.99 -16.02 -8.82
CA SER A 216 21.34 -15.56 -8.45
C SER A 216 21.44 -14.04 -8.39
N TYR A 217 20.62 -13.32 -9.19
CA TYR A 217 20.74 -11.88 -9.37
C TYR A 217 19.39 -11.18 -9.38
N ALA A 218 19.38 -9.91 -8.99
CA ALA A 218 18.30 -8.98 -9.23
C ALA A 218 18.84 -7.70 -9.89
N ALA A 219 18.27 -7.33 -11.03
CA ALA A 219 18.54 -6.09 -11.73
C ALA A 219 17.44 -5.07 -11.44
N LEU A 220 17.83 -3.88 -11.02
CA LEU A 220 16.95 -2.80 -10.59
C LEU A 220 17.21 -1.54 -11.42
N GLY A 221 16.25 -0.61 -11.48
CA GLY A 221 16.44 0.70 -12.12
C GLY A 221 16.54 0.68 -13.65
N LEU A 222 16.19 -0.42 -14.30
CA LEU A 222 16.09 -0.52 -15.76
C LEU A 222 14.66 -0.27 -16.24
N LEU A 223 14.51 0.33 -17.43
CA LEU A 223 13.23 0.39 -18.14
C LEU A 223 13.18 -0.67 -19.25
N LYS A 224 14.30 -0.83 -19.96
CA LYS A 224 14.42 -1.73 -21.11
C LYS A 224 15.43 -2.84 -20.85
N ARG A 225 15.18 -4.03 -21.40
CA ARG A 225 16.18 -5.12 -21.41
C ARG A 225 17.39 -4.79 -22.29
N THR A 226 17.23 -3.86 -23.23
CA THR A 226 18.30 -3.31 -24.07
C THR A 226 18.96 -2.06 -23.50
N ASP A 227 18.55 -1.58 -22.31
CA ASP A 227 19.23 -0.46 -21.65
C ASP A 227 20.72 -0.81 -21.42
N PRO A 228 21.64 0.16 -21.57
CA PRO A 228 23.06 -0.03 -21.24
C PRO A 228 23.23 -0.62 -19.83
N LYS A 229 24.17 -1.56 -19.68
CA LYS A 229 24.35 -2.31 -18.41
C LYS A 229 24.72 -1.42 -17.24
N GLU A 230 25.29 -0.24 -17.49
CA GLU A 230 25.59 0.77 -16.47
C GLU A 230 24.34 1.35 -15.81
N LEU A 231 23.17 1.26 -16.47
CA LEU A 231 21.88 1.64 -15.89
C LEU A 231 21.26 0.51 -15.06
N TRP A 232 21.77 -0.72 -15.18
CA TRP A 232 21.29 -1.85 -14.41
C TRP A 232 21.98 -1.84 -13.06
N ASN A 233 21.21 -1.55 -12.01
CA ASN A 233 21.72 -1.74 -10.66
C ASN A 233 21.56 -3.22 -10.28
N ILE A 234 22.61 -4.01 -10.53
CA ILE A 234 22.59 -5.47 -10.34
C ILE A 234 23.11 -5.83 -8.96
N HIS A 235 22.29 -6.60 -8.23
CA HIS A 235 22.63 -7.14 -6.92
C HIS A 235 22.65 -8.67 -6.97
N LYS A 236 23.65 -9.29 -6.33
CA LYS A 236 23.64 -10.73 -6.05
C LYS A 236 22.65 -11.07 -4.94
N ILE A 237 22.01 -12.22 -5.07
CA ILE A 237 21.12 -12.76 -4.04
C ILE A 237 21.96 -13.53 -3.02
N LYS A 238 21.93 -13.06 -1.77
CA LYS A 238 22.61 -13.67 -0.63
C LYS A 238 21.78 -14.78 0.01
N ARG A 239 20.48 -14.55 0.16
CA ARG A 239 19.57 -15.50 0.82
C ARG A 239 18.22 -15.55 0.10
N ILE A 240 17.73 -16.75 -0.09
CA ILE A 240 16.41 -17.06 -0.65
C ILE A 240 15.53 -17.56 0.48
N ILE A 241 14.38 -16.94 0.69
CA ILE A 241 13.48 -17.23 1.82
C ILE A 241 12.07 -17.47 1.28
N PRO A 242 11.74 -18.70 0.86
CA PRO A 242 10.36 -19.04 0.50
C PRO A 242 9.48 -19.05 1.74
N HIS A 243 8.18 -18.83 1.56
CA HIS A 243 7.22 -19.05 2.63
C HIS A 243 7.32 -20.50 3.15
N PRO A 244 7.32 -20.75 4.47
CA PRO A 244 7.49 -22.10 5.04
C PRO A 244 6.46 -23.12 4.55
N GLU A 245 5.25 -22.66 4.22
CA GLU A 245 4.16 -23.51 3.71
C GLU A 245 4.16 -23.67 2.18
N TYR A 246 5.13 -23.07 1.48
CA TYR A 246 5.28 -23.27 0.04
C TYR A 246 5.78 -24.69 -0.25
N ASN A 247 4.96 -25.49 -0.92
CA ASN A 247 5.26 -26.89 -1.20
C ASN A 247 4.93 -27.27 -2.66
N PRO A 248 5.82 -26.97 -3.63
CA PRO A 248 5.58 -27.26 -5.03
C PRO A 248 5.38 -28.79 -5.23
N PRO A 249 4.42 -29.22 -6.08
CA PRO A 249 3.77 -28.45 -7.12
C PRO A 249 2.47 -27.76 -6.68
N SER A 250 2.18 -27.67 -5.37
CA SER A 250 1.07 -26.88 -4.84
C SER A 250 1.14 -25.43 -5.34
N LYS A 251 -0.02 -24.82 -5.58
CA LYS A 251 -0.17 -23.42 -6.00
C LYS A 251 -0.48 -22.45 -4.85
N TYR A 252 -0.49 -22.93 -3.61
CA TYR A 252 -0.65 -22.10 -2.42
C TYR A 252 0.70 -21.57 -1.92
N HIS A 253 0.66 -20.47 -1.16
CA HIS A 253 1.83 -19.82 -0.55
C HIS A 253 2.95 -19.49 -1.55
N ASP A 254 2.59 -19.12 -2.77
CA ASP A 254 3.54 -18.81 -3.83
C ASP A 254 4.12 -17.40 -3.65
N ILE A 255 4.98 -17.25 -2.65
CA ILE A 255 5.61 -16.00 -2.23
C ILE A 255 6.97 -16.28 -1.58
N ALA A 256 7.96 -15.45 -1.92
CA ALA A 256 9.32 -15.55 -1.39
C ALA A 256 9.93 -14.16 -1.21
N LEU A 257 10.89 -14.08 -0.29
CA LEU A 257 11.76 -12.93 -0.09
C LEU A 257 13.17 -13.29 -0.56
N LEU A 258 13.79 -12.36 -1.28
CA LEU A 258 15.19 -12.44 -1.68
C LEU A 258 15.96 -11.35 -0.94
N GLU A 259 17.00 -11.73 -0.19
CA GLU A 259 17.91 -10.80 0.45
C GLU A 259 19.11 -10.55 -0.47
N THR A 260 19.38 -9.29 -0.78
CA THR A 260 20.55 -8.89 -1.56
C THR A 260 21.82 -8.89 -0.70
N GLU A 261 22.94 -9.25 -1.32
CA GLU A 261 24.26 -9.24 -0.66
C GLU A 261 24.66 -7.81 -0.25
N THR A 262 24.44 -6.87 -1.16
CA THR A 262 24.69 -5.43 -0.95
C THR A 262 23.39 -4.68 -0.73
N GLU A 263 23.50 -3.57 0.00
CA GLU A 263 22.37 -2.67 0.24
C GLU A 263 21.96 -1.95 -1.05
N ILE A 264 20.65 -1.85 -1.25
CA ILE A 264 19.99 -1.17 -2.34
C ILE A 264 19.89 0.31 -1.97
N ASN A 265 20.69 1.13 -2.65
CA ASN A 265 20.67 2.58 -2.44
C ASN A 265 19.47 3.20 -3.15
N PHE A 266 18.56 3.80 -2.38
CA PHE A 266 17.39 4.49 -2.92
C PHE A 266 17.75 5.85 -3.52
N GLY A 267 17.03 6.22 -4.57
CA GLY A 267 17.29 7.43 -5.34
C GLY A 267 16.17 7.79 -6.31
N LYS A 268 16.52 8.57 -7.34
CA LYS A 268 15.54 9.05 -8.35
C LYS A 268 14.89 7.97 -9.20
N ASN A 269 15.59 6.85 -9.29
CA ASN A 269 15.32 5.76 -10.19
C ASN A 269 14.94 4.46 -9.48
N LEU A 270 15.08 4.42 -8.16
CA LEU A 270 14.95 3.20 -7.39
C LEU A 270 14.39 3.54 -6.02
N LEU A 271 13.19 3.04 -5.73
CA LEU A 271 12.46 3.25 -4.49
C LEU A 271 11.73 1.95 -4.14
N PRO A 272 11.51 1.65 -2.86
CA PRO A 272 10.72 0.50 -2.46
C PRO A 272 9.22 0.76 -2.65
N ALA A 273 8.48 -0.29 -2.96
CA ALA A 273 7.02 -0.26 -2.90
C ALA A 273 6.53 -0.49 -1.47
N CYS A 274 5.35 0.02 -1.17
CA CYS A 274 4.63 -0.31 0.05
C CYS A 274 3.95 -1.67 -0.09
N LEU A 275 3.65 -2.30 1.04
CA LEU A 275 2.86 -3.53 1.09
C LEU A 275 1.42 -3.19 1.47
N ASP A 276 0.46 -3.84 0.81
CA ASP A 276 -0.94 -3.76 1.25
C ASP A 276 -1.09 -4.44 2.60
N THR A 277 -1.74 -3.74 3.52
CA THR A 277 -1.96 -4.18 4.90
C THR A 277 -3.44 -4.51 5.18
N GLY A 278 -4.22 -4.71 4.11
CA GLY A 278 -5.65 -5.04 4.18
C GLY A 278 -6.56 -3.81 4.21
N MET A 279 -6.00 -2.61 4.14
CA MET A 279 -6.76 -1.36 4.06
C MET A 279 -7.19 -1.02 2.61
N ASN A 280 -6.62 -1.68 1.62
CA ASN A 280 -6.88 -1.36 0.22
C ASN A 280 -8.22 -1.91 -0.27
N LYS A 281 -9.19 -1.01 -0.50
CA LYS A 281 -10.52 -1.34 -1.03
C LYS A 281 -10.64 -1.16 -2.54
N LYS A 282 -9.53 -0.95 -3.26
CA LYS A 282 -9.57 -0.70 -4.71
C LYS A 282 -9.90 -1.96 -5.50
N TRP A 283 -10.83 -1.83 -6.42
CA TRP A 283 -11.25 -2.87 -7.38
C TRP A 283 -10.38 -2.91 -8.65
N SER A 284 -9.46 -1.97 -8.79
CA SER A 284 -8.55 -1.81 -9.92
C SER A 284 -7.12 -1.81 -9.42
N ALA A 285 -6.25 -2.56 -10.10
CA ALA A 285 -4.82 -2.61 -9.85
C ALA A 285 -4.05 -2.71 -11.17
N GLU A 286 -2.81 -2.26 -11.17
CA GLU A 286 -1.90 -2.33 -12.30
C GLU A 286 -0.95 -3.51 -12.08
N ALA A 287 -0.81 -4.37 -13.09
CA ALA A 287 0.28 -5.33 -13.16
C ALA A 287 1.36 -4.77 -14.09
N SER A 288 2.63 -4.99 -13.75
CA SER A 288 3.76 -4.54 -14.57
C SER A 288 4.87 -5.57 -14.64
N GLY A 289 5.51 -5.68 -15.80
CA GLY A 289 6.61 -6.62 -16.02
C GLY A 289 7.16 -6.61 -17.45
N TRP A 290 8.16 -7.47 -17.67
CA TRP A 290 8.83 -7.68 -18.96
C TRP A 290 8.45 -9.04 -19.57
N GLY A 291 7.26 -9.54 -19.24
CA GLY A 291 6.75 -10.79 -19.75
C GLY A 291 6.45 -10.76 -21.24
N GLN A 292 6.01 -11.91 -21.75
CA GLN A 292 5.67 -12.08 -23.16
C GLN A 292 4.48 -11.19 -23.55
N LEU A 293 4.53 -10.59 -24.74
CA LEU A 293 3.47 -9.73 -25.28
C LEU A 293 2.26 -10.52 -25.85
N GLY A 294 2.04 -11.73 -25.35
CA GLY A 294 1.03 -12.70 -25.78
C GLY A 294 1.57 -14.13 -25.80
N HIS A 295 0.67 -15.11 -25.96
CA HIS A 295 1.04 -16.52 -25.96
C HIS A 295 2.09 -16.86 -27.02
N LYS A 296 3.23 -17.41 -26.57
CA LYS A 296 4.39 -17.79 -27.41
C LYS A 296 4.99 -16.63 -28.21
N LYS A 297 4.87 -15.40 -27.72
CA LYS A 297 5.58 -14.23 -28.25
C LYS A 297 6.86 -13.98 -27.48
N ASP A 298 7.71 -13.11 -28.04
CA ASP A 298 8.93 -12.66 -27.39
C ASP A 298 8.63 -11.88 -26.10
N LEU A 299 9.60 -11.87 -25.20
CA LEU A 299 9.60 -11.04 -24.00
C LEU A 299 9.61 -9.56 -24.39
N ALA A 300 8.88 -8.75 -23.63
CA ALA A 300 8.88 -7.31 -23.84
C ALA A 300 10.27 -6.72 -23.55
N ASP A 301 10.80 -5.92 -24.47
CA ASP A 301 12.02 -5.15 -24.22
C ASP A 301 11.75 -4.03 -23.21
N THR A 302 10.76 -3.17 -23.49
CA THR A 302 10.28 -2.12 -22.58
C THR A 302 9.34 -2.69 -21.51
N LEU A 303 9.45 -2.23 -20.27
CA LEU A 303 8.52 -2.55 -19.19
C LEU A 303 7.08 -2.23 -19.60
N GLN A 304 6.18 -3.20 -19.46
CA GLN A 304 4.77 -3.07 -19.78
C GLN A 304 3.95 -2.87 -18.52
N VAL A 305 2.80 -2.19 -18.69
CA VAL A 305 1.81 -1.99 -17.62
C VAL A 305 0.44 -2.32 -18.16
N VAL A 306 -0.36 -3.00 -17.34
CA VAL A 306 -1.77 -3.26 -17.64
C VAL A 306 -2.63 -3.02 -16.41
N THR A 307 -3.72 -2.26 -16.57
CA THR A 307 -4.73 -2.09 -15.54
C THR A 307 -5.73 -3.25 -15.60
N LEU A 308 -5.83 -3.99 -14.49
CA LEU A 308 -6.71 -5.14 -14.31
C LEU A 308 -7.77 -4.85 -13.25
N ARG A 309 -8.91 -5.54 -13.36
CA ARG A 309 -9.97 -5.48 -12.37
C ARG A 309 -9.97 -6.73 -11.52
N LYS A 310 -10.22 -6.55 -10.23
CA LYS A 310 -10.47 -7.64 -9.30
C LYS A 310 -11.78 -8.32 -9.67
N PHE A 311 -11.77 -9.64 -9.70
CA PHE A 311 -12.99 -10.45 -9.81
C PHE A 311 -13.58 -10.72 -8.43
N GLU A 312 -14.88 -10.97 -8.38
CA GLU A 312 -15.54 -11.40 -7.15
C GLU A 312 -15.03 -12.78 -6.72
N GLU A 313 -15.13 -13.08 -5.42
CA GLU A 313 -14.61 -14.34 -4.87
C GLU A 313 -15.29 -15.57 -5.49
N THR A 314 -16.58 -15.47 -5.77
CA THR A 314 -17.37 -16.52 -6.44
C THR A 314 -16.94 -16.72 -7.89
N GLU A 315 -16.58 -15.65 -8.58
CA GLU A 315 -16.06 -15.71 -9.95
C GLU A 315 -14.67 -16.34 -9.96
N CYS A 316 -13.78 -15.93 -9.04
CA CYS A 316 -12.46 -16.56 -8.89
C CYS A 316 -12.57 -18.06 -8.60
N ALA A 317 -13.47 -18.47 -7.69
CA ALA A 317 -13.71 -19.89 -7.41
C ALA A 317 -14.19 -20.67 -8.63
N THR A 318 -15.01 -20.04 -9.49
CA THR A 318 -15.49 -20.64 -10.74
C THR A 318 -14.38 -20.74 -11.80
N LEU A 319 -13.55 -19.70 -11.92
CA LEU A 319 -12.46 -19.64 -12.89
C LEU A 319 -11.28 -20.57 -12.51
N PHE A 320 -11.08 -20.79 -11.21
CA PHE A 320 -10.02 -21.61 -10.63
C PHE A 320 -10.58 -22.72 -9.73
N PRO A 321 -11.27 -23.72 -10.33
CA PRO A 321 -11.84 -24.82 -9.58
C PRO A 321 -10.73 -25.74 -9.04
N GLN A 322 -11.12 -26.62 -8.12
CA GLN A 322 -10.22 -27.63 -7.58
C GLN A 322 -9.59 -28.50 -8.68
N HIS A 323 -8.26 -28.65 -8.62
CA HIS A 323 -7.51 -29.56 -9.49
C HIS A 323 -6.25 -30.08 -8.78
N ARG A 324 -5.45 -30.94 -9.45
CA ARG A 324 -4.34 -31.67 -8.80
C ARG A 324 -3.31 -30.79 -8.08
N HIS A 325 -3.12 -29.54 -8.53
CA HIS A 325 -2.15 -28.58 -7.97
C HIS A 325 -2.79 -27.47 -7.13
N LEU A 326 -4.13 -27.37 -7.17
CA LEU A 326 -4.94 -26.44 -6.40
C LEU A 326 -6.03 -27.27 -5.70
N LYS A 327 -5.59 -28.11 -4.75
CA LYS A 327 -6.40 -29.20 -4.17
C LYS A 327 -7.64 -28.74 -3.41
N HIS A 328 -7.68 -27.49 -2.97
CA HIS A 328 -8.82 -26.89 -2.27
C HIS A 328 -9.52 -25.81 -3.11
N GLY A 329 -9.16 -25.69 -4.40
CA GLY A 329 -9.64 -24.60 -5.25
C GLY A 329 -9.07 -23.24 -4.84
N TYR A 330 -9.67 -22.17 -5.34
CA TYR A 330 -9.36 -20.79 -4.97
C TYR A 330 -9.50 -20.56 -3.46
N ASP A 331 -8.46 -19.98 -2.84
CA ASP A 331 -8.48 -19.56 -1.43
C ASP A 331 -8.48 -18.03 -1.34
N HIS A 332 -9.62 -17.44 -1.00
CA HIS A 332 -9.81 -15.99 -0.96
C HIS A 332 -8.95 -15.27 0.07
N GLU A 333 -8.52 -15.93 1.14
CA GLU A 333 -7.65 -15.31 2.16
C GLU A 333 -6.23 -15.13 1.63
N LYS A 334 -5.75 -16.13 0.87
CA LYS A 334 -4.34 -16.23 0.45
C LYS A 334 -4.13 -15.79 -0.99
N GLN A 335 -5.20 -15.76 -1.78
CA GLN A 335 -5.16 -15.54 -3.22
C GLN A 335 -6.23 -14.53 -3.65
N SER A 336 -6.01 -13.93 -4.81
CA SER A 336 -6.96 -13.06 -5.49
C SER A 336 -6.80 -13.21 -6.99
N CYS A 337 -7.88 -13.08 -7.75
CA CYS A 337 -7.79 -13.11 -9.19
C CYS A 337 -8.17 -11.77 -9.82
N TYR A 338 -7.37 -11.36 -10.80
CA TYR A 338 -7.52 -10.11 -11.53
C TYR A 338 -7.42 -10.38 -13.02
N GLY A 339 -8.12 -9.59 -13.81
CA GLY A 339 -8.11 -9.75 -15.26
C GLY A 339 -9.01 -8.72 -15.93
N SER A 340 -9.53 -9.08 -17.10
CA SER A 340 -10.48 -8.25 -17.82
C SER A 340 -11.66 -9.06 -18.32
N HIS A 341 -12.87 -8.53 -18.07
CA HIS A 341 -14.13 -9.14 -18.51
C HIS A 341 -14.39 -8.93 -20.01
N SER A 342 -13.84 -7.87 -20.60
CA SER A 342 -14.24 -7.39 -21.94
C SER A 342 -13.08 -7.16 -22.90
N LYS A 343 -11.83 -7.27 -22.44
CA LYS A 343 -10.63 -7.11 -23.27
C LYS A 343 -9.69 -8.28 -23.04
N ILE A 344 -8.86 -8.57 -24.02
CA ILE A 344 -7.75 -9.51 -23.88
C ILE A 344 -6.60 -8.77 -23.18
N LEU A 345 -6.63 -8.77 -21.85
CA LEU A 345 -5.63 -8.13 -20.99
C LEU A 345 -5.29 -9.09 -19.87
N ASP A 346 -4.04 -9.56 -19.83
CA ASP A 346 -3.58 -10.54 -18.85
C ASP A 346 -2.09 -10.34 -18.58
N THR A 347 -1.61 -10.82 -17.43
CA THR A 347 -0.18 -11.03 -17.19
C THR A 347 0.28 -12.30 -17.89
N CYS A 348 1.53 -12.34 -18.34
CA CYS A 348 2.05 -13.47 -19.09
C CYS A 348 3.34 -14.07 -18.53
N GLN A 349 3.84 -15.13 -19.16
CA GLN A 349 5.14 -15.73 -18.86
C GLN A 349 6.22 -14.63 -18.84
N GLY A 350 7.01 -14.57 -17.77
CA GLY A 350 8.00 -13.51 -17.55
C GLY A 350 7.54 -12.32 -16.71
N ASP A 351 6.23 -12.19 -16.42
CA ASP A 351 5.70 -11.27 -15.39
C ASP A 351 5.60 -11.95 -14.01
N SER A 352 5.79 -13.27 -13.96
CA SER A 352 5.81 -14.09 -12.74
C SER A 352 6.68 -13.47 -11.65
N GLY A 353 6.15 -13.38 -10.43
CA GLY A 353 6.80 -12.74 -9.29
C GLY A 353 6.79 -11.22 -9.30
N GLY A 354 6.37 -10.58 -10.40
CA GLY A 354 6.15 -9.14 -10.48
C GLY A 354 4.94 -8.67 -9.65
N PRO A 355 4.85 -7.35 -9.39
CA PRO A 355 3.79 -6.79 -8.57
C PRO A 355 2.47 -6.67 -9.34
N LEU A 356 1.39 -7.02 -8.64
CA LEU A 356 0.08 -6.39 -8.80
C LEU A 356 -0.04 -5.29 -7.76
N GLN A 357 -0.31 -4.06 -8.21
CA GLN A 357 -0.12 -2.88 -7.40
C GLN A 357 -1.19 -1.84 -7.63
N THR A 358 -1.42 -1.01 -6.61
CA THR A 358 -2.25 0.17 -6.76
C THR A 358 -1.41 1.39 -6.50
N ASN A 359 -1.57 2.40 -7.34
CA ASN A 359 -1.08 3.72 -7.04
C ASN A 359 -1.90 4.29 -5.87
N GLN A 360 -1.32 4.38 -4.67
CA GLN A 360 -1.91 5.15 -3.57
C GLN A 360 -1.33 6.57 -3.57
N PHE A 361 -0.04 6.69 -3.93
CA PHE A 361 0.69 7.95 -4.10
C PHE A 361 1.38 7.93 -5.47
N LYS A 362 1.36 9.04 -6.22
CA LYS A 362 1.84 9.08 -7.62
C LYS A 362 3.27 8.53 -7.84
N CYS A 363 4.12 8.54 -6.81
CA CYS A 363 5.51 8.07 -6.79
C CYS A 363 5.72 6.78 -6.00
N GLN A 364 4.68 6.25 -5.36
CA GLN A 364 4.79 5.08 -4.50
C GLN A 364 3.59 4.16 -4.65
N TYR A 365 3.91 2.98 -5.14
CA TYR A 365 2.94 1.93 -5.37
C TYR A 365 2.80 1.07 -4.12
N THR A 366 1.59 0.60 -3.89
CA THR A 366 1.30 -0.40 -2.87
C THR A 366 1.07 -1.72 -3.57
N VAL A 367 1.91 -2.72 -3.30
CA VAL A 367 1.78 -4.07 -3.80
C VAL A 367 0.63 -4.75 -3.07
N VAL A 368 -0.43 -5.06 -3.81
CA VAL A 368 -1.61 -5.79 -3.32
C VAL A 368 -1.50 -7.28 -3.60
N GLY A 369 -0.71 -7.66 -4.61
CA GLY A 369 -0.53 -9.06 -4.98
C GLY A 369 0.81 -9.33 -5.66
N VAL A 370 1.19 -10.59 -5.69
CA VAL A 370 2.35 -11.10 -6.43
C VAL A 370 1.85 -12.00 -7.57
N THR A 371 2.26 -11.74 -8.81
CA THR A 371 1.86 -12.54 -9.98
C THR A 371 2.31 -14.00 -9.81
N SER A 372 1.35 -14.93 -9.76
CA SER A 372 1.60 -16.34 -9.41
C SER A 372 1.40 -17.29 -10.59
N PHE A 373 0.16 -17.51 -11.02
CA PHE A 373 -0.14 -18.36 -12.18
C PHE A 373 -1.43 -17.91 -12.87
N GLY A 374 -1.67 -18.34 -14.09
CA GLY A 374 -2.89 -17.99 -14.83
C GLY A 374 -3.18 -19.01 -15.92
N LYS A 375 -4.28 -18.81 -16.64
CA LYS A 375 -4.51 -19.51 -17.91
C LYS A 375 -3.57 -18.93 -18.98
N ASP A 376 -3.49 -19.57 -20.13
CA ASP A 376 -2.65 -19.11 -21.24
C ASP A 376 -2.96 -17.64 -21.59
N CYS A 377 -1.90 -16.86 -21.82
CA CYS A 377 -2.01 -15.44 -22.07
C CYS A 377 -2.77 -15.15 -23.36
N GLY A 378 -3.49 -14.04 -23.40
CA GLY A 378 -4.15 -13.61 -24.64
C GLY A 378 -5.53 -14.25 -24.88
N ILE A 379 -6.16 -14.79 -23.84
CA ILE A 379 -7.54 -15.29 -23.89
C ILE A 379 -8.50 -14.21 -23.35
N LEU A 380 -9.60 -13.97 -24.05
CA LEU A 380 -10.62 -13.01 -23.60
C LEU A 380 -11.36 -13.57 -22.38
N GLY A 381 -11.49 -12.78 -21.31
CA GLY A 381 -12.08 -13.24 -20.05
C GLY A 381 -11.15 -14.12 -19.20
N SER A 382 -9.85 -14.16 -19.49
CA SER A 382 -8.88 -14.78 -18.59
C SER A 382 -8.62 -13.89 -17.37
N ALA A 383 -8.48 -14.55 -16.22
CA ALA A 383 -7.97 -13.94 -15.01
C ALA A 383 -6.62 -14.59 -14.68
N GLY A 384 -5.69 -13.77 -14.19
CA GLY A 384 -4.48 -14.20 -13.51
C GLY A 384 -4.75 -14.42 -12.03
N MET A 385 -4.06 -15.39 -11.43
CA MET A 385 -4.01 -15.61 -9.99
C MET A 385 -2.82 -14.88 -9.39
N TYR A 386 -3.08 -14.18 -8.30
CA TYR A 386 -2.10 -13.43 -7.53
C TYR A 386 -2.10 -13.89 -6.08
N THR A 387 -0.92 -14.04 -5.50
CA THR A 387 -0.78 -14.24 -4.05
C THR A 387 -1.14 -12.95 -3.35
N ARG A 388 -2.11 -12.97 -2.41
CA ARG A 388 -2.61 -11.77 -1.71
C ARG A 388 -1.61 -11.31 -0.66
N VAL A 389 -0.93 -10.18 -0.88
CA VAL A 389 0.17 -9.70 -0.02
C VAL A 389 -0.26 -9.47 1.42
N SER A 390 -1.46 -8.92 1.65
CA SER A 390 -1.94 -8.55 2.98
C SER A 390 -2.01 -9.72 3.98
N TYR A 391 -2.24 -10.95 3.50
CA TYR A 391 -2.20 -12.15 4.33
C TYR A 391 -0.78 -12.45 4.86
N TYR A 392 0.24 -12.12 4.09
CA TYR A 392 1.63 -12.47 4.38
C TYR A 392 2.42 -11.35 5.06
N VAL A 393 1.82 -10.18 5.30
CA VAL A 393 2.49 -9.04 5.95
C VAL A 393 3.15 -9.44 7.29
N PRO A 394 2.50 -10.20 8.20
CA PRO A 394 3.15 -10.61 9.45
C PRO A 394 4.42 -11.44 9.21
N TRP A 395 4.39 -12.35 8.24
CA TRP A 395 5.56 -13.15 7.85
C TRP A 395 6.67 -12.28 7.24
N ILE A 396 6.29 -11.33 6.38
CA ILE A 396 7.25 -10.38 5.78
C ILE A 396 7.89 -9.51 6.85
N GLU A 397 7.12 -8.92 7.76
CA GLU A 397 7.62 -8.05 8.83
C GLU A 397 8.62 -8.78 9.73
N GLY A 398 8.31 -10.02 10.12
CA GLY A 398 9.18 -10.84 10.98
C GLY A 398 10.53 -11.19 10.35
N ILE A 399 10.68 -11.06 9.03
CA ILE A 399 11.93 -11.35 8.31
C ILE A 399 12.65 -10.06 7.90
N VAL A 400 11.91 -9.08 7.39
CA VAL A 400 12.47 -7.87 6.80
C VAL A 400 12.85 -6.86 7.88
N TRP A 401 12.09 -6.79 8.98
CA TRP A 401 12.32 -5.87 10.10
C TRP A 401 12.17 -6.61 11.46
N PRO A 402 13.02 -7.60 11.74
CA PRO A 402 12.86 -8.48 12.90
C PRO A 402 12.98 -7.73 14.24
N GLU A 403 13.94 -6.81 14.37
CA GLU A 403 14.17 -6.05 15.60
C GLU A 403 12.97 -5.17 15.96
N GLU A 404 12.45 -4.39 15.01
CA GLU A 404 11.29 -3.54 15.24
C GLU A 404 9.99 -4.34 15.41
N THR A 405 9.89 -5.50 14.77
CA THR A 405 8.78 -6.44 14.99
C THR A 405 8.80 -6.94 16.44
N GLU A 406 9.95 -7.39 16.94
CA GLU A 406 10.11 -7.84 18.32
C GLU A 406 9.82 -6.73 19.34
N GLU A 407 10.30 -5.51 19.09
CA GLU A 407 10.03 -4.36 19.97
C GLU A 407 8.54 -4.02 20.06
N ARG A 408 7.82 -4.11 18.95
CA ARG A 408 6.36 -3.90 18.91
C ARG A 408 5.63 -4.99 19.68
N MET A 409 5.99 -6.26 19.47
CA MET A 409 5.40 -7.37 20.23
C MET A 409 5.63 -7.23 21.73
N LYS A 410 6.82 -6.80 22.16
CA LYS A 410 7.11 -6.51 23.58
C LYS A 410 6.23 -5.38 24.12
N LYS A 411 6.03 -4.29 23.37
CA LYS A 411 5.16 -3.18 23.77
C LYS A 411 3.69 -3.59 23.87
N ASP A 412 3.22 -4.41 22.93
CA ASP A 412 1.84 -4.89 22.91
C ASP A 412 1.55 -5.88 24.04
N ASN A 413 2.56 -6.56 24.59
CA ASN A 413 2.42 -7.46 25.75
C ASN A 413 2.58 -6.77 27.11
N LEU A 414 2.87 -5.47 27.17
CA LEU A 414 3.03 -4.71 28.43
C LEU A 414 1.76 -4.73 29.30
N TRP A 415 0.57 -4.94 28.73
CA TRP A 415 -0.66 -5.10 29.51
C TRP A 415 -0.70 -6.46 30.23
N LEU A 416 -0.14 -7.52 29.64
CA LEU A 416 -0.08 -8.86 30.23
C LEU A 416 0.89 -8.87 31.42
N ASP A 417 2.04 -8.21 31.26
CA ASP A 417 3.00 -8.01 32.35
C ASP A 417 2.39 -7.16 33.49
N LYS A 418 1.61 -6.13 33.16
CA LYS A 418 0.87 -5.34 34.17
C LYS A 418 -0.24 -6.17 34.84
N TRP A 419 -0.93 -7.03 34.11
CA TRP A 419 -2.00 -7.88 34.63
C TRP A 419 -1.49 -8.99 35.56
N LEU A 420 -0.41 -9.67 35.18
CA LEU A 420 0.27 -10.69 36.00
C LEU A 420 0.83 -10.10 37.30
N ASN A 421 1.36 -8.87 37.24
CA ASN A 421 1.86 -8.16 38.42
C ASN A 421 0.74 -7.56 39.30
N SER A 422 -0.46 -7.33 38.76
CA SER A 422 -1.63 -6.87 39.54
C SER A 422 -2.42 -7.99 40.22
N THR A 423 -2.22 -9.25 39.80
CA THR A 423 -2.88 -10.43 40.39
C THR A 423 -2.00 -11.16 41.41
N SER A 424 -0.78 -10.68 41.61
CA SER A 424 0.18 -11.19 42.60
C SER A 424 0.30 -10.30 43.85
N GLN A 425 -0.67 -9.40 44.08
CA GLN A 425 -0.84 -8.62 45.32
C GLN A 425 -2.10 -9.00 46.09
#